data_AF-A0A522CK72-F1
#
_entry.id   AF-A0A522CK72-F1
#
_cell.length_a   1.000
_cell.length_b   1.000
_cell.length_c   1.000
_cell.angle_alpha   90.00
_cell.angle_beta   90.00
_cell.angle_gamma   90.00
#
_symmetry.space_group_name_H-M   'P 1'
#
loop_
_entity.id
_entity.type
_entity.pdbx_description
1 polymer ?
#
loop_
_entity_poly.entity_id
_entity_poly.type
_entity_poly.pdbx_seq_one_letter_code
_entity_poly.pdbx_strand_id
1 'polypeptide(L)'
;MEPKKQLYAFITDYNWDVSRTPVPVTDDVDAAQKTLAARGICFSTCEITTVELDGQTLKGKPENYSARRYVGIDRLYTRDEVIQSMEADMNGLYASMRDSIRSVIEHYKEKPADSIHITGLERHGEFIGVGKDEKVFDNKGLQLWPPVAPDVKTEKTFKPMKPIHLKPKTP
;
A
#
# COMPACT_ATOMS: atom_id res chain seq x y z
N MET A 1 7.36 24.39 31.34
CA MET A 1 6.52 23.43 30.59
C MET A 1 7.42 22.33 30.05
N GLU A 2 6.95 21.09 30.04
CA GLU A 2 7.73 19.96 29.55
C GLU A 2 7.53 19.76 28.04
N PRO A 3 8.61 19.44 27.28
CA PRO A 3 8.49 19.07 25.87
C PRO A 3 7.62 17.82 25.70
N LYS A 4 6.77 17.82 24.67
CA LYS A 4 5.94 16.65 24.31
C LYS A 4 6.39 16.10 22.97
N LYS A 5 6.44 14.78 22.84
CA LYS A 5 6.59 14.11 21.55
C LYS A 5 5.22 13.93 20.91
N GLN A 6 5.08 14.34 19.65
CA GLN A 6 3.88 14.14 18.85
C GLN A 6 4.26 13.40 17.57
N LEU A 7 3.47 12.38 17.20
CA LEU A 7 3.63 11.67 15.93
C LEU A 7 3.04 12.50 14.79
N TYR A 8 3.77 12.54 13.69
CA TYR A 8 3.35 13.22 12.46
C TYR A 8 3.52 12.29 11.26
N ALA A 9 2.68 12.48 10.25
CA ALA A 9 2.78 11.87 8.93
C ALA A 9 3.25 12.90 7.90
N PHE A 10 4.24 12.51 7.11
CA PHE A 10 4.64 13.18 5.88
C PHE A 10 4.01 12.40 4.72
N ILE A 11 3.09 13.06 4.01
CA ILE A 11 2.28 12.45 2.96
C ILE A 11 2.97 12.68 1.62
N THR A 12 3.08 11.63 0.81
CA THR A 12 3.57 11.71 -0.57
C THR A 12 2.38 11.65 -1.52
N ASP A 13 2.28 12.61 -2.44
CA ASP A 13 1.23 12.67 -3.45
C ASP A 13 1.56 11.83 -4.70
N TYR A 14 0.66 11.88 -5.68
CA TYR A 14 0.78 11.12 -6.93
C TYR A 14 1.91 11.61 -7.86
N ASN A 15 2.59 12.72 -7.57
CA ASN A 15 3.80 13.17 -8.29
C ASN A 15 5.07 12.84 -7.51
N TRP A 16 4.98 12.02 -6.46
CA TRP A 16 6.04 11.76 -5.49
C TRP A 16 6.48 12.99 -4.68
N ASP A 17 5.67 14.05 -4.66
CA ASP A 17 5.97 15.22 -3.85
C ASP A 17 5.57 14.97 -2.40
N VAL A 18 6.52 15.18 -1.48
CA VAL A 18 6.28 15.06 -0.04
C VAL A 18 5.67 16.35 0.49
N SER A 19 4.62 16.21 1.29
CA SER A 19 3.92 17.31 1.96
C SER A 19 4.91 18.19 2.71
N ARG A 20 4.93 19.49 2.39
CA ARG A 20 5.79 20.46 3.09
C ARG A 20 5.38 20.67 4.54
N THR A 21 4.10 20.48 4.84
CA THR A 21 3.55 20.57 6.20
C THR A 21 3.16 19.18 6.68
N PRO A 22 3.86 18.60 7.67
CA PRO A 22 3.49 17.31 8.21
C PRO A 22 2.17 17.37 8.98
N VAL A 23 1.39 16.31 8.89
CA VAL A 23 0.06 16.20 9.49
C VAL A 23 0.16 15.48 10.83
N PRO A 24 -0.37 16.03 11.95
CA PRO A 24 -0.35 15.32 13.23
C PRO A 24 -1.25 14.08 13.17
N VAL A 25 -0.76 12.97 13.73
CA VAL A 25 -1.46 11.67 13.72
C VAL A 25 -1.31 10.96 15.06
N THR A 26 -2.22 10.02 15.37
CA THR A 26 -2.15 9.20 16.60
C THR A 26 -1.42 7.88 16.39
N ASP A 27 -1.59 7.27 15.22
CA ASP A 27 -0.99 5.99 14.84
C ASP A 27 -0.96 5.87 13.30
N ASP A 28 -0.52 4.70 12.81
CA ASP A 28 -0.44 4.42 11.38
C ASP A 28 -1.81 4.34 10.69
N VAL A 29 -2.88 3.97 11.39
CA VAL A 29 -4.23 3.85 10.83
C VAL A 29 -4.83 5.23 10.60
N ASP A 30 -4.72 6.13 11.59
CA ASP A 30 -5.09 7.54 11.45
C ASP A 30 -4.28 8.22 10.34
N ALA A 31 -2.98 7.93 10.26
CA ALA A 31 -2.14 8.43 9.18
C ALA A 31 -2.58 7.91 7.80
N ALA A 32 -2.92 6.62 7.68
CA ALA A 32 -3.43 6.06 6.43
C ALA A 32 -4.74 6.72 5.99
N GLN A 33 -5.69 6.90 6.91
CA GLN A 33 -6.97 7.55 6.64
C GLN A 33 -6.80 9.00 6.19
N LYS A 34 -5.93 9.77 6.85
CA LYS A 34 -5.61 11.16 6.46
C LYS A 34 -4.89 11.22 5.11
N THR A 35 -4.00 10.27 4.84
CA THR A 35 -3.32 10.16 3.54
C THR A 35 -4.32 9.89 2.41
N LEU A 36 -5.24 8.95 2.60
CA LEU A 36 -6.33 8.68 1.65
C LEU A 36 -7.22 9.90 1.43
N ALA A 37 -7.61 10.60 2.50
CA ALA A 37 -8.41 11.83 2.41
C ALA A 37 -7.69 12.94 1.63
N ALA A 38 -6.35 13.02 1.76
CA ALA A 38 -5.51 13.93 1.02
C ALA A 38 -5.18 13.47 -0.41
N ARG A 39 -5.70 12.30 -0.85
CA ARG A 39 -5.37 11.66 -2.13
C ARG A 39 -3.87 11.39 -2.30
N GLY A 40 -3.17 11.14 -1.20
CA GLY A 40 -1.78 10.68 -1.20
C GLY A 40 -1.67 9.20 -1.57
N ILE A 41 -0.48 8.78 -1.99
CA ILE A 41 -0.20 7.40 -2.40
C ILE A 41 0.62 6.64 -1.35
N CYS A 42 1.44 7.35 -0.57
CA CYS A 42 2.14 6.78 0.57
C CYS A 42 2.45 7.84 1.64
N PHE A 43 2.92 7.39 2.79
CA PHE A 43 3.38 8.25 3.87
C PHE A 43 4.53 7.63 4.66
N SER A 44 5.29 8.48 5.34
CA SER A 44 6.19 8.09 6.44
C SER A 44 5.77 8.82 7.71
N THR A 45 6.00 8.20 8.86
CA THR A 45 5.72 8.81 10.16
C THR A 45 7.03 9.12 10.88
N CYS A 46 7.02 10.14 11.70
CA CYS A 46 8.15 10.50 12.55
C CYS A 46 7.65 11.18 13.84
N GLU A 47 8.48 11.17 14.87
CA GLU A 47 8.23 11.95 16.08
C GLU A 47 8.77 13.37 15.90
N ILE A 48 8.02 14.37 16.35
CA ILE A 48 8.49 15.75 16.46
C ILE A 48 8.25 16.21 17.89
N THR A 49 9.31 16.66 18.55
CA THR A 49 9.20 17.30 19.86
C THR A 49 8.57 18.68 19.72
N THR A 50 7.52 18.96 20.48
CA THR A 50 6.81 20.25 20.50
C THR A 50 6.90 20.87 21.88
N VAL A 51 7.10 22.18 21.94
CA VAL A 51 7.08 22.97 23.18
C VAL A 51 6.11 24.13 23.00
N GLU A 52 5.18 24.28 23.94
CA GLU A 52 4.30 25.45 24.02
C GLU A 52 5.00 26.54 24.84
N LEU A 53 5.19 27.72 24.26
CA LEU A 53 5.75 28.91 24.90
C LEU A 53 4.93 30.13 24.50
N ASP A 54 4.41 30.86 25.50
CA ASP A 54 3.70 32.13 25.28
C ASP A 54 2.59 32.08 24.21
N GLY A 55 1.87 30.94 24.15
CA GLY A 55 0.78 30.72 23.18
C GLY A 55 1.22 30.31 21.77
N GLN A 56 2.52 30.04 21.57
CA GLN A 56 3.08 29.55 20.31
C GLN A 56 3.64 28.13 20.48
N THR A 57 3.32 27.26 19.50
CA THR A 57 3.92 25.94 19.37
C THR A 57 5.24 26.02 18.62
N LEU A 58 6.36 25.79 19.31
CA LEU A 58 7.65 25.56 18.68
C LEU A 58 7.84 24.08 18.37
N LYS A 59 8.31 23.78 17.15
CA LYS A 59 8.56 22.41 16.67
C LYS A 59 10.06 22.16 16.56
N GLY A 60 10.53 21.07 17.16
CA GLY A 60 11.86 20.54 17.00
C GLY A 60 12.07 19.88 15.63
N LYS A 61 13.23 19.25 15.45
CA LYS A 61 13.51 18.48 14.23
C LYS A 61 12.75 17.14 14.25
N PRO A 62 12.33 16.62 13.09
CA PRO A 62 11.80 15.27 12.99
C PRO A 62 12.83 14.19 13.31
N GLU A 63 12.40 13.16 14.05
CA GLU A 63 13.21 12.02 14.47
C GLU A 63 12.44 10.71 14.24
N ASN A 64 13.16 9.57 14.23
CA ASN A 64 12.56 8.23 14.17
C ASN A 64 11.62 8.01 12.96
N TYR A 65 12.09 8.37 11.76
CA TYR A 65 11.35 8.09 10.54
C TYR A 65 11.09 6.60 10.36
N SER A 66 9.85 6.27 10.05
CA SER A 66 9.46 4.94 9.62
C SER A 66 9.89 4.63 8.18
N ALA A 67 9.86 3.35 7.83
CA ALA A 67 9.77 2.93 6.43
C ALA A 67 8.50 3.50 5.75
N ARG A 68 8.41 3.34 4.43
CA ARG A 68 7.26 3.80 3.65
C ARG A 68 6.02 2.98 3.97
N ARG A 69 4.87 3.65 3.88
CA ARG A 69 3.56 3.05 4.05
C ARG A 69 2.65 3.41 2.89
N TYR A 70 2.27 2.42 2.12
CA TYR A 70 1.44 2.58 0.92
C TYR A 70 -0.04 2.56 1.28
N VAL A 71 -0.85 3.41 0.66
CA VAL A 71 -2.30 3.49 0.94
C VAL A 71 -3.10 3.36 -0.34
N GLY A 72 -4.36 2.97 -0.20
CA GLY A 72 -5.28 2.87 -1.33
C GLY A 72 -4.98 1.69 -2.25
N ILE A 73 -4.37 0.65 -1.69
CA ILE A 73 -3.99 -0.54 -2.45
C ILE A 73 -5.14 -1.53 -2.45
N ASP A 74 -5.59 -1.93 -3.64
CA ASP A 74 -6.71 -2.86 -3.78
C ASP A 74 -6.34 -4.28 -3.33
N ARG A 75 -5.15 -4.75 -3.73
CA ARG A 75 -4.67 -6.07 -3.36
C ARG A 75 -3.15 -6.17 -3.37
N LEU A 76 -2.67 -7.22 -2.72
CA LEU A 76 -1.28 -7.67 -2.79
C LEU A 76 -1.15 -8.75 -3.85
N TYR A 77 0.02 -8.80 -4.49
CA TYR A 77 0.38 -9.79 -5.50
C TYR A 77 1.58 -10.59 -5.00
N THR A 78 1.50 -11.91 -5.11
CA THR A 78 2.68 -12.75 -4.97
C THR A 78 3.58 -12.62 -6.20
N ARG A 79 4.86 -12.96 -6.06
CA ARG A 79 5.80 -13.04 -7.20
C ARG A 79 5.23 -13.83 -8.38
N ASP A 80 4.62 -14.98 -8.12
CA ASP A 80 4.12 -15.87 -9.17
C ASP A 80 2.88 -15.27 -9.87
N GLU A 81 2.01 -14.56 -9.16
CA GLU A 81 0.91 -13.81 -9.77
C GLU A 81 1.39 -12.65 -10.64
N VAL A 82 2.49 -11.98 -10.25
CA VAL A 82 3.11 -10.94 -11.08
C VAL A 82 3.62 -11.55 -12.40
N ILE A 83 4.33 -12.68 -12.32
CA ILE A 83 4.81 -13.41 -13.50
C ILE A 83 3.64 -13.82 -14.40
N GLN A 84 2.60 -14.42 -13.83
CA GLN A 84 1.40 -14.82 -14.59
C GLN A 84 0.72 -13.64 -15.29
N SER A 85 0.64 -12.48 -14.63
CA SER A 85 0.10 -11.25 -15.25
C SER A 85 0.93 -10.83 -16.47
N MET A 86 2.27 -10.82 -16.34
CA MET A 86 3.17 -10.45 -17.43
C MET A 86 3.13 -11.47 -18.59
N GLU A 87 3.02 -12.76 -18.29
CA GLU A 87 2.86 -13.82 -19.29
C GLU A 87 1.53 -13.69 -20.04
N ALA A 88 0.45 -13.30 -19.36
CA ALA A 88 -0.83 -13.04 -19.99
C ALA A 88 -0.76 -11.83 -20.94
N ASP A 89 -0.09 -10.75 -20.54
CA ASP A 89 0.08 -9.55 -21.37
C ASP A 89 0.89 -9.84 -22.64
N MET A 90 1.88 -10.75 -22.57
CA MET A 90 2.66 -11.17 -23.74
C MET A 90 1.83 -11.81 -24.86
N ASN A 91 0.73 -12.49 -24.51
CA ASN A 91 -0.08 -13.22 -25.49
C ASN A 91 -0.75 -12.31 -26.54
N GLY A 92 -0.80 -10.99 -26.30
CA GLY A 92 -1.35 -9.99 -27.23
C GLY A 92 -0.33 -9.15 -28.00
N LEU A 93 0.99 -9.31 -27.75
CA LEU A 93 2.00 -8.33 -28.19
C LEU A 93 2.87 -8.80 -29.37
N TYR A 94 3.49 -7.84 -30.08
CA TYR A 94 4.50 -8.09 -31.12
C TYR A 94 5.78 -8.70 -30.54
N ALA A 95 6.53 -9.47 -31.36
CA ALA A 95 7.71 -10.22 -30.93
C ALA A 95 8.76 -9.40 -30.17
N SER A 96 9.06 -8.17 -30.62
CA SER A 96 10.03 -7.28 -29.97
C SER A 96 9.61 -6.80 -28.57
N MET A 97 8.31 -6.67 -28.31
CA MET A 97 7.79 -6.31 -26.98
C MET A 97 7.79 -7.51 -26.03
N ARG A 98 7.67 -8.73 -26.56
CA ARG A 98 7.72 -9.97 -25.77
C ARG A 98 9.10 -10.23 -25.17
N ASP A 99 10.17 -9.80 -25.82
CA ASP A 99 11.53 -10.02 -25.31
C ASP A 99 11.83 -9.13 -24.10
N SER A 100 11.38 -7.87 -24.14
CA SER A 100 11.45 -6.97 -22.98
C SER A 100 10.68 -7.51 -21.79
N ILE A 101 9.45 -8.01 -22.00
CA ILE A 101 8.64 -8.58 -20.91
C ILE A 101 9.27 -9.88 -20.38
N ARG A 102 9.84 -10.73 -21.24
CA ARG A 102 10.57 -11.93 -20.82
C ARG A 102 11.75 -11.60 -19.90
N SER A 103 12.52 -10.56 -20.22
CA SER A 103 13.62 -10.11 -19.35
C SER A 103 13.11 -9.71 -17.96
N VAL A 104 11.96 -9.02 -17.88
CA VAL A 104 11.32 -8.68 -16.61
C VAL A 104 10.84 -9.93 -15.86
N ILE A 105 10.23 -10.90 -16.55
CA ILE A 105 9.81 -12.17 -15.94
C ILE A 105 11.00 -12.93 -15.33
N GLU A 106 12.12 -13.05 -16.06
CA GLU A 106 13.32 -13.71 -15.54
C GLU A 106 13.87 -12.98 -14.30
N HIS A 107 13.88 -11.65 -14.30
CA HIS A 107 14.23 -10.88 -13.11
C HIS A 107 13.29 -11.17 -11.92
N TYR A 108 11.99 -11.33 -12.16
CA TYR A 108 11.05 -11.70 -11.09
C TYR A 108 11.26 -13.12 -10.58
N LYS A 109 11.66 -14.09 -11.42
CA LYS A 109 11.98 -15.46 -11.00
C LYS A 109 13.16 -15.54 -10.04
N GLU A 110 14.11 -14.62 -10.13
CA GLU A 110 15.26 -14.51 -9.22
C GLU A 110 14.88 -13.96 -7.82
N LYS A 111 13.72 -13.31 -7.68
CA LYS A 111 13.25 -12.79 -6.40
C LYS A 111 12.77 -13.92 -5.46
N PRO A 112 12.80 -13.70 -4.12
CA PRO A 112 12.26 -14.65 -3.15
C PRO A 112 10.80 -15.03 -3.47
N ALA A 113 10.48 -16.31 -3.29
CA ALA A 113 9.14 -16.83 -3.62
C ALA A 113 8.02 -16.24 -2.76
N ASP A 114 8.35 -15.81 -1.55
CA ASP A 114 7.47 -15.14 -0.59
C ASP A 114 7.44 -13.61 -0.75
N SER A 115 8.07 -13.06 -1.78
CA SER A 115 8.03 -11.61 -2.03
C SER A 115 6.62 -11.14 -2.41
N ILE A 116 6.23 -10.01 -1.83
CA ILE A 116 4.94 -9.36 -2.02
C ILE A 116 5.12 -8.09 -2.83
N HIS A 117 4.16 -7.85 -3.72
CA HIS A 117 4.17 -6.73 -4.66
C HIS A 117 2.82 -6.01 -4.65
N ILE A 118 2.85 -4.73 -5.00
CA ILE A 118 1.67 -3.91 -5.28
C ILE A 118 1.74 -3.43 -6.73
N THR A 119 0.60 -3.09 -7.32
CA THR A 119 0.61 -2.37 -8.60
C THR A 119 1.22 -0.99 -8.41
N GLY A 120 1.91 -0.51 -9.43
CA GLY A 120 2.48 0.82 -9.52
C GLY A 120 1.43 1.86 -9.19
N LEU A 121 1.82 2.83 -8.36
CA LEU A 121 0.90 3.84 -7.81
C LEU A 121 0.73 5.03 -8.75
N GLU A 122 1.68 5.19 -9.67
CA GLU A 122 1.56 6.08 -10.81
C GLU A 122 1.01 5.31 -12.00
N ARG A 123 0.54 6.02 -13.02
CA ARG A 123 -0.12 5.48 -14.23
C ARG A 123 0.73 4.48 -15.05
N HIS A 124 1.90 4.10 -14.57
CA HIS A 124 2.77 3.08 -15.10
C HIS A 124 2.45 1.79 -14.34
N GLY A 125 1.79 0.84 -15.02
CA GLY A 125 1.40 -0.47 -14.47
C GLY A 125 2.58 -1.40 -14.14
N GLU A 126 3.65 -0.88 -13.57
CA GLU A 126 4.74 -1.66 -13.00
C GLU A 126 4.30 -2.35 -11.70
N PHE A 127 5.06 -3.32 -11.24
CA PHE A 127 4.87 -3.90 -9.92
C PHE A 127 5.98 -3.42 -8.99
N ILE A 128 5.61 -2.95 -7.81
CA ILE A 128 6.53 -2.45 -6.78
C ILE A 128 6.65 -3.54 -5.71
N GLY A 129 7.87 -4.00 -5.44
CA GLY A 129 8.14 -4.93 -4.36
C GLY A 129 8.05 -4.23 -3.00
N VAL A 130 7.31 -4.85 -2.07
CA VAL A 130 7.09 -4.32 -0.72
C VAL A 130 8.10 -4.93 0.25
N GLY A 131 8.83 -4.08 0.96
CA GLY A 131 9.78 -4.49 1.99
C GLY A 131 9.09 -5.06 3.24
N LYS A 132 9.82 -5.86 4.01
CA LYS A 132 9.32 -6.45 5.28
C LYS A 132 8.91 -5.41 6.34
N ASP A 133 9.58 -4.26 6.34
CA ASP A 133 9.38 -3.17 7.31
C ASP A 133 8.39 -2.12 6.79
N GLU A 134 8.01 -2.21 5.51
CA GLU A 134 6.98 -1.38 4.89
C GLU A 134 5.59 -1.90 5.24
N LYS A 135 4.61 -1.00 5.21
CA LYS A 135 3.20 -1.37 5.44
C LYS A 135 2.35 -1.00 4.24
N VAL A 136 1.28 -1.75 4.03
CA VAL A 136 0.31 -1.51 2.96
C VAL A 136 -1.08 -1.43 3.56
N PHE A 137 -1.85 -0.43 3.15
CA PHE A 137 -3.21 -0.19 3.58
C PHE A 137 -4.17 -0.17 2.40
N ASP A 138 -5.37 -0.72 2.59
CA ASP A 138 -6.44 -0.70 1.59
C ASP A 138 -7.11 0.69 1.47
N ASN A 139 -8.09 0.80 0.58
CA ASN A 139 -8.89 2.02 0.38
C ASN A 139 -9.75 2.44 1.59
N LYS A 140 -9.79 1.63 2.66
CA LYS A 140 -10.47 1.91 3.92
C LYS A 140 -9.47 2.21 5.05
N GLY A 141 -8.17 2.20 4.78
CA GLY A 141 -7.12 2.37 5.78
C GLY A 141 -6.86 1.12 6.62
N LEU A 142 -7.32 -0.06 6.20
CA LEU A 142 -7.02 -1.34 6.87
C LEU A 142 -5.67 -1.87 6.39
N GLN A 143 -4.84 -2.33 7.32
CA GLN A 143 -3.52 -2.87 6.99
C GLN A 143 -3.64 -4.23 6.28
N LEU A 144 -3.12 -4.32 5.05
CA LEU A 144 -2.98 -5.52 4.24
C LEU A 144 -1.62 -6.20 4.44
N TRP A 145 -0.56 -5.41 4.66
CA TRP A 145 0.80 -5.91 4.83
C TRP A 145 1.55 -5.20 5.97
N PRO A 146 2.31 -5.93 6.81
CA PRO A 146 2.18 -7.38 6.99
C PRO A 146 0.74 -7.72 7.40
N PRO A 147 0.24 -8.93 7.08
CA PRO A 147 -1.12 -9.30 7.45
C PRO A 147 -1.26 -9.18 8.96
N VAL A 148 -2.27 -8.44 9.40
CA VAL A 148 -2.65 -8.44 10.82
C VAL A 148 -3.14 -9.85 11.10
N ALA A 149 -2.48 -10.56 12.02
CA ALA A 149 -2.95 -11.87 12.46
C ALA A 149 -4.44 -11.71 12.83
N PRO A 150 -5.34 -12.53 12.29
CA PRO A 150 -6.74 -12.39 12.60
C PRO A 150 -6.90 -12.59 14.11
N ASP A 151 -7.26 -11.52 14.82
CA ASP A 151 -7.78 -11.67 16.17
C ASP A 151 -8.96 -12.64 16.06
N VAL A 152 -8.82 -13.80 16.69
CA VAL A 152 -9.79 -14.89 16.62
C VAL A 152 -11.11 -14.42 17.21
N LYS A 153 -12.01 -13.94 16.34
CA LYS A 153 -13.46 -14.11 16.45
C LYS A 153 -14.02 -14.35 15.06
N THR A 154 -13.84 -15.58 14.58
CA THR A 154 -14.62 -16.11 13.46
C THR A 154 -16.07 -16.28 13.92
N GLU A 155 -16.90 -15.26 13.71
CA GLU A 155 -18.33 -15.54 13.53
C GLU A 155 -18.49 -16.26 12.19
N LYS A 156 -18.57 -17.59 12.30
CA LYS A 156 -18.98 -18.47 11.21
C LYS A 156 -20.34 -17.99 10.69
N THR A 157 -20.42 -17.68 9.39
CA THR A 157 -21.53 -18.15 8.54
C THR A 157 -21.20 -17.90 7.08
N PHE A 158 -20.35 -18.76 6.51
CA PHE A 158 -20.36 -18.94 5.06
C PHE A 158 -21.57 -19.83 4.72
N LYS A 159 -22.61 -19.25 4.10
CA LYS A 159 -23.63 -20.03 3.40
C LYS A 159 -23.20 -20.14 1.94
N PRO A 160 -23.01 -21.35 1.38
CA PRO A 160 -22.73 -21.50 -0.03
C PRO A 160 -23.92 -20.98 -0.86
N MET A 161 -23.65 -20.17 -1.88
CA MET A 161 -24.66 -19.76 -2.86
C MET A 161 -25.12 -20.99 -3.64
N LYS A 162 -26.44 -21.17 -3.77
CA LYS A 162 -27.02 -22.21 -4.63
C LYS A 162 -26.72 -21.89 -6.11
N PRO A 163 -26.46 -22.90 -6.96
CA PRO A 163 -26.28 -22.70 -8.39
C PRO A 163 -27.55 -22.14 -9.04
N ILE A 164 -27.40 -21.04 -9.78
CA ILE A 164 -28.47 -20.48 -10.61
C ILE A 164 -28.68 -21.41 -11.81
N HIS A 165 -29.81 -22.10 -11.86
CA HIS A 165 -30.23 -22.84 -13.05
C HIS A 165 -30.82 -21.83 -14.05
N LEU A 166 -30.05 -21.48 -15.08
CA LEU A 166 -30.56 -20.73 -16.21
C LEU A 166 -31.43 -21.67 -17.06
N LYS A 167 -32.74 -21.38 -17.15
CA LYS A 167 -33.63 -22.10 -18.05
C LYS A 167 -33.25 -21.79 -19.51
N PRO A 168 -33.22 -22.79 -20.40
CA PRO A 168 -33.06 -22.54 -21.82
C PRO A 168 -34.28 -21.77 -22.34
N LYS A 169 -34.03 -20.72 -23.14
CA LYS A 169 -35.09 -20.09 -23.94
C LYS A 169 -35.50 -21.07 -25.03
N THR A 170 -36.79 -21.42 -25.05
CA THR A 170 -37.44 -22.18 -26.12
C THR A 170 -37.32 -21.40 -27.45
N PRO A 171 -37.27 -22.11 -28.60
CA PRO A 171 -36.67 -21.64 -29.85
C PRO A 171 -37.45 -20.53 -30.55
#